data_AF-A0A7U8A765-F1
#
_entry.id   AF-A0A7U8A765-F1
#
_cell.length_a   1.000
_cell.length_b   1.000
_cell.length_c   1.000
_cell.angle_alpha   90.00
_cell.angle_beta   90.00
_cell.angle_gamma   90.00
#
_symmetry.space_group_name_H-M   'P 1'
#
loop_
_entity.id
_entity.type
_entity.pdbx_description
1 polymer ?
#
loop_
_entity_poly.entity_id
_entity_poly.type
_entity_poly.pdbx_seq_one_letter_code
_entity_poly.pdbx_strand_id
1 'polypeptide(L)'
;MEDEDTQVGINDENNNGWEDDGSCGGQIFIFNGKDNRCRSKDKFFGLTGGGCCDKDKVFIGLVPCKEDEKKLAKLNKQNRCVEVGEYCSKKIKFIGCIQHKKTYCCFNSKLARIFNEQGRPQIGRGWGSPKSPDCRGFTPEEFQKLDFSEIDLSEFIADIVGSINVDKIQADSIKIQEKIESNLENLTKKTY
;
A
#
# COMPACT_ATOMS: atom_id res chain seq x y z
N MET A 1 -26.63 -15.01 -17.57
CA MET A 1 -25.51 -14.77 -16.66
C MET A 1 -25.58 -13.31 -16.28
N GLU A 2 -25.63 -13.02 -14.99
CA GLU A 2 -25.74 -11.67 -14.44
C GLU A 2 -24.33 -11.21 -14.05
N ASP A 3 -23.94 -10.03 -14.54
CA ASP A 3 -22.70 -9.36 -14.17
C ASP A 3 -23.00 -8.37 -13.04
N GLU A 4 -22.42 -8.61 -11.88
CA GLU A 4 -22.56 -7.81 -10.66
C GLU A 4 -21.23 -7.12 -10.28
N ASP A 5 -20.25 -7.15 -11.18
CA ASP A 5 -18.96 -6.51 -11.01
C ASP A 5 -19.13 -4.98 -11.02
N THR A 6 -18.41 -4.29 -10.14
CA THR A 6 -18.38 -2.82 -10.14
C THR A 6 -17.01 -2.33 -10.57
N GLN A 7 -16.97 -1.17 -11.23
CA GLN A 7 -15.75 -0.61 -11.78
C GLN A 7 -14.74 -0.33 -10.66
N VAL A 8 -13.52 -0.86 -10.83
CA VAL A 8 -12.40 -0.61 -9.92
C VAL A 8 -12.04 0.87 -9.95
N GLY A 9 -11.90 1.48 -8.78
CA GLY A 9 -11.44 2.85 -8.63
C GLY A 9 -12.46 3.94 -8.96
N ILE A 10 -13.74 3.59 -9.18
CA ILE A 10 -14.80 4.60 -9.40
C ILE A 10 -15.01 5.51 -8.17
N ASN A 11 -14.70 5.03 -6.97
CA ASN A 11 -14.77 5.77 -5.71
C ASN A 11 -13.40 6.32 -5.27
N ASP A 12 -12.37 6.21 -6.11
CA ASP A 12 -11.03 6.62 -5.69
C ASP A 12 -10.90 8.13 -5.72
N GLU A 13 -10.69 8.72 -4.55
CA GLU A 13 -10.38 10.14 -4.44
C GLU A 13 -9.03 10.46 -5.08
N ASN A 14 -8.94 11.63 -5.69
CA ASN A 14 -7.72 12.14 -6.28
C ASN A 14 -7.15 13.25 -5.40
N ASN A 15 -5.83 13.23 -5.22
CA ASN A 15 -5.12 14.24 -4.47
C ASN A 15 -4.85 15.44 -5.41
N ASN A 16 -5.88 16.24 -5.68
CA ASN A 16 -5.84 17.38 -6.61
C ASN A 16 -5.66 18.72 -5.88
N GLY A 17 -5.29 18.70 -4.60
CA GLY A 17 -5.11 19.91 -3.82
C GLY A 17 -3.86 20.74 -4.11
N TRP A 18 -3.11 20.39 -5.15
CA TRP A 18 -1.93 21.12 -5.58
C TRP A 18 -2.06 21.51 -7.05
N GLU A 19 -1.98 22.81 -7.31
CA GLU A 19 -1.94 23.37 -8.66
C GLU A 19 -0.48 23.70 -9.05
N ASP A 20 -0.18 23.72 -10.34
CA ASP A 20 1.16 24.01 -10.85
C ASP A 20 1.65 25.43 -10.51
N ASP A 21 0.74 26.33 -10.12
CA ASP A 21 1.03 27.70 -9.67
C ASP A 21 1.39 27.80 -8.17
N GLY A 22 1.42 26.67 -7.46
CA GLY A 22 1.74 26.59 -6.03
C GLY A 22 0.58 26.96 -5.12
N SER A 23 -0.63 27.14 -5.65
CA SER A 23 -1.84 27.35 -4.85
C SER A 23 -2.42 26.03 -4.33
N CYS A 24 -3.00 26.09 -3.13
CA CYS A 24 -3.75 24.99 -2.53
C CYS A 24 -5.25 25.21 -2.76
N GLY A 25 -5.76 24.81 -3.93
CA GLY A 25 -7.16 25.03 -4.32
C GLY A 25 -8.09 23.83 -4.12
N GLY A 26 -7.55 22.62 -4.04
CA GLY A 26 -8.31 21.36 -3.97
C GLY A 26 -8.13 20.59 -2.66
N GLN A 27 -8.70 19.39 -2.60
CA GLN A 27 -8.64 18.55 -1.40
C GLN A 27 -7.34 17.73 -1.40
N ILE A 28 -6.58 17.85 -0.31
CA ILE A 28 -5.41 17.00 -0.06
C ILE A 28 -5.82 15.81 0.81
N PHE A 29 -5.32 14.62 0.45
CA PHE A 29 -5.46 13.40 1.24
C PHE A 29 -4.08 12.84 1.61
N ILE A 30 -3.75 12.90 2.90
CA ILE A 30 -2.56 12.29 3.49
C ILE A 30 -2.73 10.78 3.47
N PHE A 31 -1.74 10.07 2.94
CA PHE A 31 -1.77 8.61 2.77
C PHE A 31 -2.98 8.11 1.96
N ASN A 32 -3.27 8.78 0.85
CA ASN A 32 -4.34 8.36 -0.07
C ASN A 32 -4.10 6.96 -0.66
N GLY A 33 -5.17 6.16 -0.74
CA GLY A 33 -5.15 4.81 -1.29
C GLY A 33 -5.99 4.69 -2.57
N LYS A 34 -5.93 3.52 -3.20
CA LYS A 34 -6.68 3.18 -4.42
C LYS A 34 -7.32 1.80 -4.30
N ASP A 35 -8.54 1.67 -4.80
CA ASP A 35 -9.27 0.41 -4.94
C ASP A 35 -8.55 -0.51 -5.94
N ASN A 36 -8.26 -1.73 -5.51
CA ASN A 36 -7.71 -2.78 -6.34
C ASN A 36 -8.44 -4.08 -6.02
N ARG A 37 -8.68 -4.91 -7.04
CA ARG A 37 -9.48 -6.14 -6.89
C ARG A 37 -8.85 -7.31 -7.62
N CYS A 38 -9.08 -8.51 -7.11
CA CYS A 38 -8.64 -9.76 -7.74
C CYS A 38 -9.77 -10.79 -7.71
N ARG A 39 -9.81 -11.64 -8.74
CA ARG A 39 -10.66 -12.83 -8.77
C ARG A 39 -10.11 -13.88 -7.81
N SER A 40 -10.81 -14.13 -6.71
CA SER A 40 -10.43 -15.15 -5.72
C SER A 40 -10.90 -16.55 -6.11
N LYS A 41 -12.03 -16.63 -6.84
CA LYS A 41 -12.61 -17.87 -7.37
C LYS A 41 -13.25 -17.57 -8.72
N ASP A 42 -13.04 -18.46 -9.68
CA ASP A 42 -13.66 -18.36 -11.00
C ASP A 42 -13.90 -19.76 -11.55
N LYS A 43 -15.18 -20.18 -11.59
CA LYS A 43 -15.56 -21.50 -12.10
C LYS A 43 -15.32 -21.66 -13.60
N PHE A 44 -15.32 -20.56 -14.36
CA PHE A 44 -15.16 -20.62 -15.81
C PHE A 44 -13.71 -20.87 -16.22
N PHE A 45 -12.77 -20.19 -15.55
CA PHE A 45 -11.34 -20.35 -15.81
C PHE A 45 -10.65 -21.35 -14.86
N GLY A 46 -11.41 -22.14 -14.12
CA GLY A 46 -10.88 -23.14 -13.19
C GLY A 46 -10.05 -22.58 -12.03
N LEU A 47 -10.23 -21.29 -11.69
CA LEU A 47 -9.52 -20.65 -10.59
C LEU A 47 -10.09 -21.15 -9.26
N THR A 48 -9.37 -22.07 -8.62
CA THR A 48 -9.71 -22.64 -7.30
C THR A 48 -8.62 -22.33 -6.27
N GLY A 49 -9.00 -22.25 -4.99
CA GLY A 49 -8.08 -22.02 -3.88
C GLY A 49 -7.37 -20.66 -3.90
N GLY A 50 -8.09 -19.54 -4.03
CA GLY A 50 -7.53 -18.18 -3.90
C GLY A 50 -7.23 -17.47 -5.23
N GLY A 51 -7.22 -18.20 -6.35
CA GLY A 51 -7.18 -17.63 -7.70
C GLY A 51 -6.08 -16.58 -7.89
N CYS A 52 -6.45 -15.42 -8.41
CA CYS A 52 -5.57 -14.28 -8.64
C CYS A 52 -5.31 -13.40 -7.41
N CYS A 53 -5.87 -13.77 -6.25
CA CYS A 53 -5.60 -13.11 -4.98
C CYS A 53 -4.45 -13.78 -4.21
N ASP A 54 -4.09 -15.00 -4.58
CA ASP A 54 -2.92 -15.70 -4.05
C ASP A 54 -1.66 -15.19 -4.75
N LYS A 55 -0.92 -14.31 -4.07
CA LYS A 55 0.29 -13.69 -4.62
C LYS A 55 1.32 -14.72 -5.09
N ASP A 56 1.47 -15.84 -4.39
CA ASP A 56 2.49 -16.83 -4.73
C ASP A 56 2.13 -17.53 -6.04
N LYS A 57 0.85 -17.93 -6.21
CA LYS A 57 0.33 -18.50 -7.47
C LYS A 57 0.43 -17.54 -8.66
N VAL A 58 0.23 -16.25 -8.43
CA VAL A 58 0.37 -15.22 -9.45
C VAL A 58 1.82 -15.10 -9.92
N PHE A 59 2.80 -15.08 -9.01
CA PHE A 59 4.22 -14.89 -9.36
C PHE A 59 4.85 -16.11 -10.05
N ILE A 60 4.41 -17.32 -9.74
CA ILE A 60 4.87 -18.55 -10.42
C ILE A 60 4.20 -18.78 -11.78
N GLY A 61 3.30 -17.88 -12.22
CA GLY A 61 2.68 -17.94 -13.54
C GLY A 61 1.70 -19.10 -13.75
N LEU A 62 1.24 -19.74 -12.68
CA LEU A 62 0.35 -20.90 -12.77
C LEU A 62 -1.11 -20.56 -13.07
N VAL A 63 -1.49 -19.27 -12.98
CA VAL A 63 -2.86 -18.80 -13.20
C VAL A 63 -2.90 -17.58 -14.14
N PRO A 64 -3.79 -17.58 -15.15
CA PRO A 64 -3.94 -16.46 -16.08
C PRO A 64 -4.68 -15.30 -15.41
N CYS A 65 -3.93 -14.44 -14.74
CA CYS A 65 -4.43 -13.24 -14.08
C CYS A 65 -4.26 -11.99 -14.95
N LYS A 66 -5.19 -11.04 -14.80
CA LYS A 66 -5.14 -9.74 -15.48
C LYS A 66 -4.03 -8.87 -14.88
N GLU A 67 -3.61 -7.84 -15.61
CA GLU A 67 -2.51 -6.98 -15.20
C GLU A 67 -2.80 -6.19 -13.91
N ASP A 68 -4.04 -5.73 -13.73
CA ASP A 68 -4.50 -5.10 -12.48
C ASP A 68 -4.42 -6.07 -11.28
N GLU A 69 -4.73 -7.34 -11.48
CA GLU A 69 -4.63 -8.37 -10.45
C GLU A 69 -3.17 -8.70 -10.12
N LYS A 70 -2.28 -8.73 -11.12
CA LYS A 70 -0.82 -8.87 -10.91
C LYS A 70 -0.25 -7.68 -10.16
N LYS A 71 -0.71 -6.46 -10.49
CA LYS A 71 -0.34 -5.24 -9.77
C LYS A 71 -0.78 -5.33 -8.31
N LEU A 72 -2.02 -5.75 -8.05
CA LEU A 72 -2.50 -6.00 -6.68
C LEU A 72 -1.64 -7.04 -5.97
N ALA A 73 -1.33 -8.17 -6.59
CA ALA A 73 -0.46 -9.20 -6.00
C ALA A 73 0.91 -8.64 -5.58
N LYS A 74 1.50 -7.73 -6.38
CA LYS A 74 2.74 -7.02 -6.04
C LYS A 74 2.57 -6.10 -4.84
N LEU A 75 1.50 -5.30 -4.79
CA LEU A 75 1.23 -4.40 -3.65
C LEU A 75 0.96 -5.18 -2.36
N ASN A 76 0.19 -6.27 -2.44
CA ASN A 76 -0.06 -7.19 -1.33
C ASN A 76 1.23 -7.87 -0.84
N LYS A 77 2.12 -8.29 -1.74
CA LYS A 77 3.44 -8.84 -1.36
C LYS A 77 4.30 -7.84 -0.59
N GLN A 78 4.12 -6.55 -0.85
CA GLN A 78 4.79 -5.45 -0.17
C GLN A 78 4.08 -5.01 1.12
N ASN A 79 3.03 -5.72 1.56
CA ASN A 79 2.19 -5.35 2.70
C ASN A 79 1.65 -3.92 2.60
N ARG A 80 1.16 -3.53 1.42
CA ARG A 80 0.66 -2.18 1.14
C ARG A 80 -0.86 -2.10 1.02
N CYS A 81 -1.59 -3.19 1.21
CA CYS A 81 -3.05 -3.17 1.10
C CYS A 81 -3.76 -3.81 2.29
N VAL A 82 -4.99 -3.38 2.49
CA VAL A 82 -5.95 -3.94 3.47
C VAL A 82 -7.08 -4.62 2.70
N GLU A 83 -7.47 -5.83 3.12
CA GLU A 83 -8.65 -6.50 2.55
C GLU A 83 -9.93 -5.85 3.09
N VAL A 84 -10.79 -5.38 2.18
CA VAL A 84 -12.12 -4.81 2.53
C VAL A 84 -13.18 -5.90 2.59
N GLY A 85 -13.05 -6.93 1.74
CA GLY A 85 -13.90 -8.12 1.76
C GLY A 85 -14.11 -8.72 0.37
N GLU A 86 -15.04 -9.67 0.27
CA GLU A 86 -15.31 -10.45 -0.93
C GLU A 86 -16.77 -10.27 -1.39
N TYR A 87 -17.02 -10.31 -2.71
CA TYR A 87 -18.36 -10.29 -3.28
C TYR A 87 -18.45 -11.16 -4.54
N CYS A 88 -19.69 -11.52 -4.90
CA CYS A 88 -19.98 -12.19 -6.16
C CYS A 88 -19.95 -11.19 -7.32
N SER A 89 -19.00 -11.33 -8.25
CA SER A 89 -18.90 -10.47 -9.43
C SER A 89 -19.70 -11.01 -10.62
N LYS A 90 -19.91 -12.33 -10.70
CA LYS A 90 -20.74 -12.94 -11.74
C LYS A 90 -21.56 -14.09 -11.18
N LYS A 91 -22.84 -14.12 -11.57
CA LYS A 91 -23.82 -15.10 -11.11
C LYS A 91 -24.58 -15.72 -12.27
N ILE A 92 -24.98 -16.98 -12.13
CA ILE A 92 -25.94 -17.61 -13.03
C ILE A 92 -27.24 -17.83 -12.27
N LYS A 93 -28.36 -17.38 -12.85
CA LYS A 93 -29.71 -17.59 -12.33
C LYS A 93 -29.92 -19.07 -12.02
N PHE A 94 -30.44 -19.39 -10.83
CA PHE A 94 -30.65 -20.75 -10.30
C PHE A 94 -29.39 -21.59 -9.95
N ILE A 95 -28.19 -21.25 -10.42
CA ILE A 95 -26.94 -21.95 -10.06
C ILE A 95 -26.18 -21.24 -8.92
N GLY A 96 -26.29 -19.92 -8.84
CA GLY A 96 -25.60 -19.11 -7.84
C GLY A 96 -24.29 -18.52 -8.36
N CYS A 97 -23.41 -18.15 -7.43
CA CYS A 97 -22.20 -17.41 -7.77
C CYS A 97 -21.17 -18.29 -8.51
N ILE A 98 -20.63 -17.76 -9.60
CA ILE A 98 -19.62 -18.45 -10.42
C ILE A 98 -18.26 -17.76 -10.39
N GLN A 99 -18.22 -16.47 -10.03
CA GLN A 99 -16.98 -15.71 -9.90
C GLN A 99 -17.06 -14.82 -8.65
N HIS A 100 -16.05 -14.92 -7.80
CA HIS A 100 -15.89 -14.05 -6.64
C HIS A 100 -14.70 -13.13 -6.86
N LYS A 101 -14.83 -11.90 -6.37
CA LYS A 101 -13.73 -10.94 -6.30
C LYS A 101 -13.52 -10.49 -4.86
N LYS A 102 -12.26 -10.36 -4.48
CA LYS A 102 -11.85 -9.68 -3.25
C LYS A 102 -11.43 -8.26 -3.58
N THR A 103 -11.83 -7.34 -2.71
CA THR A 103 -11.53 -5.92 -2.78
C THR A 103 -10.48 -5.55 -1.75
N TYR A 104 -9.51 -4.74 -2.17
CA TYR A 104 -8.42 -4.26 -1.36
C TYR A 104 -8.26 -2.75 -1.53
N CYS A 105 -7.99 -2.07 -0.42
CA CYS A 105 -7.48 -0.70 -0.48
C CYS A 105 -5.97 -0.75 -0.41
N CYS A 106 -5.30 -0.33 -1.48
CA CYS A 106 -3.85 -0.34 -1.59
C CYS A 106 -3.27 1.07 -1.52
N PHE A 107 -2.17 1.22 -0.80
CA PHE A 107 -1.54 2.49 -0.48
C PHE A 107 -0.15 2.64 -1.10
N ASN A 108 0.36 3.87 -1.13
CA ASN A 108 1.68 4.18 -1.69
C ASN A 108 2.86 3.61 -0.88
N SER A 109 2.64 3.25 0.37
CA SER A 109 3.66 2.64 1.24
C SER A 109 3.03 1.75 2.31
N LYS A 110 3.85 0.90 2.96
CA LYS A 110 3.45 0.14 4.15
C LYS A 110 3.05 1.07 5.29
N LEU A 111 3.80 2.17 5.49
CA LEU A 111 3.47 3.21 6.47
C LEU A 111 2.06 3.78 6.24
N ALA A 112 1.73 4.13 5.00
CA ALA A 112 0.41 4.66 4.65
C ALA A 112 -0.72 3.65 4.94
N ARG A 113 -0.48 2.35 4.71
CA ARG A 113 -1.42 1.29 5.09
C ARG A 113 -1.61 1.26 6.61
N ILE A 114 -0.52 1.23 7.39
CA ILE A 114 -0.56 1.16 8.86
C ILE A 114 -1.38 2.32 9.44
N PHE A 115 -1.12 3.55 9.00
CA PHE A 115 -1.87 4.72 9.45
C PHE A 115 -3.36 4.62 9.10
N ASN A 116 -3.71 4.16 7.89
CA ASN A 116 -5.11 3.99 7.54
C ASN A 116 -5.77 2.87 8.38
N GLU A 117 -5.11 1.73 8.54
CA GLU A 117 -5.63 0.59 9.28
C GLU A 117 -5.88 0.89 10.75
N GLN A 118 -4.94 1.58 11.41
CA GLN A 118 -5.01 1.86 12.85
C GLN A 118 -5.63 3.23 13.16
N GLY A 119 -5.49 4.22 12.29
CA GLY A 119 -6.00 5.57 12.51
C GLY A 119 -7.48 5.74 12.16
N ARG A 120 -7.99 5.04 11.14
CA ARG A 120 -9.41 5.14 10.74
C ARG A 120 -10.41 4.84 11.88
N PRO A 121 -10.21 3.80 12.72
CA PRO A 121 -11.06 3.56 13.88
C PRO A 121 -11.09 4.71 14.89
N GLN A 122 -9.97 5.41 15.10
CA GLN A 122 -9.88 6.52 16.07
C GLN A 122 -10.81 7.70 15.70
N ILE A 123 -11.09 7.87 14.42
CA ILE A 123 -12.00 8.89 13.88
C ILE A 123 -13.36 8.32 13.45
N GLY A 124 -13.68 7.08 13.82
CA GLY A 124 -14.95 6.43 13.48
C GLY A 124 -15.17 6.17 11.99
N ARG A 125 -14.10 6.01 11.20
CA ARG A 125 -14.16 5.79 9.76
C ARG A 125 -13.99 4.31 9.40
N GLY A 126 -14.90 3.76 8.60
CA GLY A 126 -14.82 2.39 8.09
C GLY A 126 -14.40 2.32 6.61
N TRP A 127 -14.16 1.11 6.09
CA TRP A 127 -13.66 0.85 4.73
C TRP A 127 -14.72 0.83 3.62
N GLY A 128 -15.98 1.11 3.94
CA GLY A 128 -17.09 0.94 3.01
C GLY A 128 -17.44 -0.54 2.80
N SER A 129 -17.91 -0.88 1.60
CA SER A 129 -18.28 -2.27 1.24
C SER A 129 -17.38 -2.82 0.13
N PRO A 130 -17.29 -4.13 -0.08
CA PRO A 130 -16.46 -4.68 -1.15
C PRO A 130 -16.83 -4.17 -2.56
N LYS A 131 -18.10 -3.86 -2.82
CA LYS A 131 -18.57 -3.29 -4.09
C LYS A 131 -18.39 -1.77 -4.19
N SER A 132 -18.32 -1.09 -3.05
CA SER A 132 -18.15 0.36 -2.94
C SER A 132 -17.19 0.66 -1.79
N PRO A 133 -15.88 0.40 -1.98
CA PRO A 133 -14.89 0.61 -0.94
C PRO A 133 -14.59 2.09 -0.79
N ASP A 134 -14.15 2.44 0.40
CA ASP A 134 -13.63 3.75 0.73
C ASP A 134 -12.13 3.63 1.01
N CYS A 135 -11.32 3.85 -0.02
CA CYS A 135 -9.86 3.74 0.05
C CYS A 135 -9.16 5.08 0.26
N ARG A 136 -9.92 6.18 0.47
CA ARG A 136 -9.32 7.49 0.64
C ARG A 136 -8.48 7.57 1.91
N GLY A 137 -7.41 8.36 1.82
CA GLY A 137 -6.57 8.72 2.96
C GLY A 137 -7.25 9.75 3.86
N PHE A 138 -6.48 10.32 4.77
CA PHE A 138 -6.97 11.31 5.73
C PHE A 138 -6.94 12.71 5.13
N THR A 139 -7.98 13.51 5.38
CA THR A 139 -7.85 14.96 5.26
C THR A 139 -6.85 15.48 6.30
N PRO A 140 -6.25 16.68 6.11
CA PRO A 140 -5.37 17.26 7.12
C PRO A 140 -6.01 17.33 8.52
N GLU A 141 -7.30 17.69 8.58
CA GLU A 141 -8.06 17.83 9.82
C GLU A 141 -8.34 16.48 10.49
N GLU A 142 -8.59 15.43 9.71
CA GLU A 142 -8.71 14.06 10.23
C GLU A 142 -7.36 13.54 10.74
N PHE A 143 -6.28 13.80 9.98
CA PHE A 143 -4.94 13.31 10.32
C PHE A 143 -4.43 13.93 11.63
N GLN A 144 -4.71 15.21 11.86
CA GLN A 144 -4.37 15.90 13.10
C GLN A 144 -5.12 15.38 14.33
N LYS A 145 -6.25 14.70 14.16
CA LYS A 145 -7.04 14.11 15.25
C LYS A 145 -6.54 12.74 15.69
N LEU A 146 -5.66 12.13 14.91
CA LEU A 146 -5.13 10.82 15.24
C LEU A 146 -4.19 10.91 16.44
N ASP A 147 -4.35 9.98 17.37
CA ASP A 147 -3.37 9.71 18.41
C ASP A 147 -2.29 8.79 17.84
N PHE A 148 -1.13 9.37 17.53
CA PHE A 148 0.01 8.63 16.99
C PHE A 148 0.67 7.71 18.01
N SER A 149 0.43 7.89 19.31
CA SER A 149 0.97 7.00 20.35
C SER A 149 0.31 5.62 20.35
N GLU A 150 -0.92 5.55 19.83
CA GLU A 150 -1.70 4.32 19.65
C GLU A 150 -1.46 3.65 18.28
N ILE A 151 -0.58 4.20 17.44
CA ILE A 151 -0.23 3.63 16.14
C ILE A 151 1.05 2.80 16.29
N ASP A 152 0.92 1.49 16.18
CA ASP A 152 2.06 0.58 16.16
C ASP A 152 2.80 0.61 14.81
N LEU A 153 3.99 1.18 14.84
CA LEU A 153 4.91 1.28 13.70
C LEU A 153 5.97 0.17 13.68
N SER A 154 5.89 -0.84 14.56
CA SER A 154 6.87 -1.92 14.68
C SER A 154 7.15 -2.62 13.33
N GLU A 155 6.10 -2.91 12.55
CA GLU A 155 6.22 -3.53 11.23
C GLU A 155 7.01 -2.65 10.24
N PHE A 156 6.82 -1.33 10.31
CA PHE A 156 7.53 -0.39 9.44
C PHE A 156 8.99 -0.20 9.89
N ILE A 157 9.22 -0.11 11.20
CA ILE A 157 10.57 0.01 11.77
C ILE A 157 11.39 -1.26 11.45
N ALA A 158 10.79 -2.45 11.52
CA ALA A 158 11.45 -3.70 11.16
C ALA A 158 11.96 -3.68 9.70
N ASP A 159 11.17 -3.13 8.77
CA ASP A 159 11.61 -2.94 7.37
C ASP A 159 12.78 -1.96 7.26
N ILE A 160 12.74 -0.84 7.99
CA ILE A 160 13.82 0.15 7.99
C ILE A 160 15.10 -0.48 8.51
N VAL A 161 15.06 -1.08 9.71
CA VAL A 161 16.24 -1.68 10.35
C VAL A 161 16.80 -2.81 9.50
N GLY A 162 15.94 -3.67 8.93
CA GLY A 162 16.37 -4.71 8.01
C GLY A 162 16.98 -4.19 6.70
N SER A 163 16.67 -2.95 6.31
CA SER A 163 17.23 -2.29 5.12
C SER A 163 18.50 -1.50 5.40
N ILE A 164 18.85 -1.28 6.66
CA ILE A 164 20.08 -0.57 7.06
C ILE A 164 21.27 -1.53 6.92
N ASN A 165 22.20 -1.18 6.03
CA ASN A 165 23.48 -1.88 5.93
C ASN A 165 24.45 -1.28 6.96
N VAL A 166 24.48 -1.89 8.16
CA VAL A 166 25.32 -1.45 9.28
C VAL A 166 26.81 -1.47 8.89
N ASP A 167 27.23 -2.44 8.07
CA ASP A 167 28.62 -2.54 7.60
C ASP A 167 29.04 -1.33 6.75
N LYS A 168 28.15 -0.85 5.88
CA LYS A 168 28.37 0.38 5.11
C LYS A 168 28.44 1.60 6.02
N ILE A 169 27.55 1.71 7.00
CA ILE A 169 27.58 2.82 7.97
C ILE A 169 28.91 2.82 8.73
N GLN A 170 29.39 1.65 9.14
CA GLN A 170 30.64 1.52 9.88
C GLN A 170 31.85 1.81 8.98
N ALA A 171 31.87 1.31 7.74
CA ALA A 171 32.91 1.60 6.76
C ALA A 171 32.97 3.10 6.40
N ASP A 172 31.82 3.75 6.24
CA ASP A 172 31.75 5.19 5.95
C ASP A 172 32.18 6.01 7.17
N SER A 173 31.86 5.56 8.39
CA SER A 173 32.33 6.19 9.64
C SER A 173 33.87 6.12 9.75
N ILE A 174 34.48 4.99 9.42
CA ILE A 174 35.95 4.82 9.42
C ILE A 174 36.59 5.77 8.38
N LYS A 175 36.06 5.81 7.16
CA LYS A 175 36.56 6.74 6.12
C LYS A 175 36.46 8.20 6.51
N ILE A 176 35.40 8.58 7.23
CA ILE A 176 35.26 9.94 7.77
C ILE A 176 36.36 10.21 8.79
N GLN A 177 36.64 9.27 9.70
CA GLN A 177 37.72 9.42 10.68
C GLN A 177 39.10 9.54 10.02
N GLU A 178 39.44 8.66 9.08
CA GLU A 178 40.70 8.72 8.33
C GLU A 178 40.87 10.05 7.57
N LYS A 179 39.76 10.57 7.03
CA LYS A 179 39.78 11.87 6.33
C LYS A 179 39.94 13.05 7.29
N ILE A 180 39.41 12.96 8.50
CA ILE A 180 39.63 13.96 9.55
C ILE A 180 41.09 13.94 10.01
N GLU A 181 41.63 12.76 10.28
CA GLU A 181 43.02 12.58 10.71
C GLU A 181 44.02 13.11 9.66
N SER A 182 43.85 12.71 8.40
CA SER A 182 44.71 13.21 7.31
C SER A 182 44.61 14.72 7.11
N ASN A 183 43.44 15.34 7.30
CA ASN A 183 43.30 16.79 7.26
C ASN A 183 44.02 17.47 8.44
N LEU A 184 43.95 16.90 9.65
CA LEU A 184 44.65 17.42 10.83
C LEU A 184 46.18 17.30 10.69
N GLU A 185 46.69 16.20 10.12
CA GLU A 185 48.11 16.04 9.80
C GLU A 185 48.59 17.06 8.75
N ASN A 186 47.76 17.33 7.74
CA ASN A 186 48.10 18.32 6.72
C ASN A 186 48.10 19.75 7.27
N LEU A 187 47.22 20.08 8.23
CA LEU A 187 47.19 21.38 8.90
C LEU A 187 48.42 21.59 9.81
N THR A 188 48.83 20.56 10.54
CA THR A 188 50.01 20.63 11.42
C THR A 188 51.31 20.75 10.64
N LYS A 189 51.45 20.05 9.49
CA LYS A 189 52.59 20.20 8.58
C LYS A 189 52.70 21.57 7.91
N LYS A 190 51.59 22.32 7.76
CA LYS A 190 51.57 23.65 7.13
C LYS A 190 51.97 24.80 8.08
N THR A 191 52.13 24.50 9.37
CA THR A 191 52.39 25.49 10.44
C THR A 191 53.87 25.56 10.85
N TYR A 192 54.74 24.76 10.20
CA TYR A 192 56.20 24.83 10.30
C TYR A 192 56.82 25.30 8.98
#